data_AF-A0A1V4JH04-F1
#
_entry.id   AF-A0A1V4JH04-F1
#
_cell.length_a   1.000
_cell.length_b   1.000
_cell.length_c   1.000
_cell.angle_alpha   90.00
_cell.angle_beta   90.00
_cell.angle_gamma   90.00
#
_symmetry.space_group_name_H-M   'P 1'
#
loop_
_entity.id
_entity.type
_entity.pdbx_description
1 polymer ?
#
loop_
_entity_poly.entity_id
_entity_poly.type
_entity_poly.pdbx_seq_one_letter_code
_entity_poly.pdbx_strand_id
1 'polypeptide(L)'
;MDKAGNFIGWLHVDGLNLSVALVEQALSKVHFTAERSPYYKALVAAEEGAKQRKEKVWSHHEEAPAEEVTPVLEEKERSANYKPVFVTEITDELHFYVQDVETGPLSPLATSLIMDQH
;
A
#
# COMPACT_ATOMS: atom_id res chain seq x y z
N MET A 1 3.72 -21.72 3.95
CA MET A 1 4.81 -21.29 3.04
C MET A 1 4.14 -20.43 1.96
N ASP A 2 4.69 -19.26 1.66
CA ASP A 2 4.14 -18.43 0.59
C ASP A 2 4.51 -18.97 -0.80
N LYS A 3 4.06 -18.29 -1.86
CA LYS A 3 4.35 -18.68 -3.25
C LYS A 3 5.84 -18.59 -3.62
N ALA A 4 6.64 -17.83 -2.86
CA ALA A 4 8.07 -17.65 -3.09
C ALA A 4 8.93 -18.60 -2.24
N GLY A 5 8.31 -19.46 -1.42
CA GLY A 5 9.03 -20.41 -0.56
C GLY A 5 9.40 -19.85 0.81
N ASN A 6 8.88 -18.68 1.21
CA ASN A 6 9.15 -18.15 2.53
C ASN A 6 8.26 -18.80 3.59
N PHE A 7 8.84 -19.04 4.76
CA PHE A 7 8.10 -19.48 5.94
C PHE A 7 7.46 -18.28 6.63
N ILE A 8 6.18 -18.41 7.00
CA ILE A 8 5.43 -17.39 7.76
C ILE A 8 5.08 -18.01 9.11
N GLY A 9 5.52 -17.39 10.19
CA GLY A 9 5.31 -17.86 11.54
C GLY A 9 5.81 -16.87 12.58
N TRP A 10 6.00 -17.34 13.81
CA TRP A 10 6.39 -16.53 14.95
C TRP A 10 7.87 -16.69 15.27
N LEU A 11 8.59 -15.58 15.37
CA LEU A 11 9.99 -15.56 15.77
C LEU A 11 10.10 -15.09 17.23
N HIS A 12 10.79 -15.88 18.05
CA HIS A 12 11.09 -15.54 19.43
C HIS A 12 12.61 -15.46 19.61
N VAL A 13 13.07 -14.38 20.22
CA VAL A 13 14.49 -14.16 20.57
C VAL A 13 14.52 -13.77 22.04
N ASP A 14 15.25 -14.52 22.87
CA ASP A 14 15.36 -14.27 24.32
C ASP A 14 14.00 -14.14 25.04
N GLY A 15 13.00 -14.92 24.59
CA GLY A 15 11.64 -14.89 25.14
C GLY A 15 10.77 -13.74 24.61
N LEU A 16 11.32 -12.83 23.80
CA LEU A 16 10.58 -11.75 23.15
C LEU A 16 9.99 -12.21 21.82
N ASN A 17 8.68 -12.03 21.64
CA ASN A 17 8.02 -12.23 20.34
C ASN A 17 8.31 -11.01 19.44
N LEU A 18 9.04 -11.24 18.34
CA LEU A 18 9.49 -10.14 17.48
C LEU A 18 8.33 -9.41 16.79
N SER A 19 7.26 -10.12 16.43
CA SER A 19 6.07 -9.51 15.82
C SER A 19 5.42 -8.51 16.78
N VAL A 20 5.32 -8.86 18.07
CA VAL A 20 4.78 -7.97 19.10
C VAL A 20 5.68 -6.76 19.30
N ALA A 21 7.00 -6.97 19.41
CA ALA A 21 7.95 -5.88 19.62
C ALA A 21 7.98 -4.87 18.46
N LEU A 22 7.88 -5.34 17.21
CA LEU A 22 7.83 -4.47 16.03
C LEU A 22 6.56 -3.60 16.02
N VAL A 23 5.41 -4.19 16.34
CA VAL A 23 4.15 -3.45 16.44
C VAL A 23 4.22 -2.44 17.58
N GLU A 24 4.71 -2.86 18.75
CA GLU A 24 4.87 -2.01 19.93
C GLU A 24 5.74 -0.80 19.65
N GLN A 25 6.81 -0.95 18.86
CA GLN A 25 7.71 0.14 18.47
C GLN A 25 7.22 0.97 17.27
N ALA A 26 5.98 0.80 16.83
CA ALA A 26 5.42 1.47 15.66
C ALA A 26 6.20 1.20 14.35
N LEU A 27 6.78 0.00 14.20
CA LEU A 27 7.50 -0.43 13.00
C LEU A 27 6.67 -1.38 12.13
N SER A 28 5.49 -1.81 12.60
CA SER A 28 4.59 -2.72 11.89
C SER A 28 3.15 -2.52 12.35
N LYS A 29 2.20 -3.02 11.54
CA LYS A 29 0.75 -3.01 11.83
C LYS A 29 0.23 -4.44 11.98
N VAL A 30 -0.84 -4.62 12.74
CA VAL A 30 -1.48 -5.93 12.93
C VAL A 30 -2.21 -6.30 11.66
N HIS A 31 -1.86 -7.45 11.09
CA HIS A 31 -2.54 -8.00 9.93
C HIS A 31 -3.71 -8.89 10.36
N PHE A 32 -4.81 -8.91 9.61
CA PHE A 32 -6.03 -9.66 9.96
C PHE A 32 -5.79 -11.16 10.20
N THR A 33 -4.77 -11.74 9.56
CA THR A 33 -4.39 -13.15 9.77
C THR A 33 -3.95 -13.46 11.21
N ALA A 34 -3.59 -12.43 11.99
CA ALA A 34 -3.23 -12.57 13.39
C ALA A 34 -4.44 -12.90 14.29
N GLU A 35 -5.69 -12.70 13.85
CA GLU A 35 -6.90 -12.96 14.67
C GLU A 35 -7.01 -14.40 15.19
N ARG A 36 -6.47 -15.36 14.43
CA ARG A 36 -6.46 -16.78 14.82
C ARG A 36 -5.23 -17.15 15.65
N SER A 37 -4.34 -16.20 15.93
CA SER A 37 -3.11 -16.42 16.67
C SER A 37 -3.33 -16.38 18.18
N PRO A 38 -2.60 -17.19 18.97
CA PRO A 38 -2.55 -17.01 20.42
C PRO A 38 -2.01 -15.64 20.85
N TYR A 39 -1.25 -14.95 19.97
CA TYR A 39 -0.64 -13.65 20.25
C TYR A 39 -1.53 -12.46 19.86
N TYR A 40 -2.74 -12.70 19.33
CA TYR A 40 -3.61 -11.63 18.83
C TYR A 40 -3.85 -10.51 19.85
N LYS A 41 -4.19 -10.88 21.10
CA LYS A 41 -4.44 -9.91 22.17
C LYS A 41 -3.22 -9.04 22.47
N ALA A 42 -2.02 -9.63 22.47
CA ALA A 42 -0.77 -8.90 22.70
C ALA A 42 -0.45 -7.95 21.54
N LEU A 43 -0.69 -8.39 20.30
CA LEU A 43 -0.50 -7.58 19.10
C LEU A 43 -1.44 -6.37 19.07
N VAL A 44 -2.72 -6.56 19.38
CA VAL A 44 -3.70 -5.47 19.42
C VAL A 44 -3.35 -4.45 20.51
N ALA A 45 -3.02 -4.91 21.73
CA ALA A 45 -2.60 -4.02 22.80
C ALA A 45 -1.33 -3.23 22.46
N ALA A 46 -0.35 -3.88 21.84
CA ALA A 46 0.86 -3.23 21.35
C ALA A 46 0.55 -2.17 20.27
N GLU A 47 -0.39 -2.47 19.37
CA GLU A 47 -0.80 -1.56 18.31
C GLU A 47 -1.54 -0.33 18.85
N GLU A 48 -2.45 -0.52 19.80
CA GLU A 48 -3.15 0.59 20.47
C GLU A 48 -2.16 1.52 21.18
N GLY A 49 -1.18 0.96 21.90
CA GLY A 49 -0.12 1.73 22.53
C GLY A 49 0.75 2.49 21.52
N ALA A 50 1.05 1.88 20.37
CA ALA A 50 1.81 2.50 19.29
C ALA A 50 1.03 3.64 18.61
N LYS A 51 -0.29 3.46 18.36
CA LYS A 51 -1.18 4.48 17.79
C LYS A 51 -1.27 5.72 18.68
N GLN A 52 -1.36 5.54 20.00
CA GLN A 52 -1.43 6.65 20.96
C GLN A 52 -0.22 7.57 20.89
N ARG A 53 0.97 7.03 20.57
CA ARG A 53 2.20 7.83 20.45
C ARG A 53 2.32 8.59 19.14
N LYS A 54 1.56 8.22 18.10
CA LYS A 54 1.57 8.88 16.78
C LYS A 54 2.97 9.03 16.18
N GLU A 55 3.77 7.97 16.27
CA GLU A 55 5.14 7.94 15.76
C GLU A 55 5.28 6.94 14.60
N LYS A 56 6.28 7.14 13.73
CA LYS A 56 6.67 6.22 12.64
C LYS A 56 5.50 5.84 11.73
N VAL A 57 5.11 4.56 11.65
CA VAL A 57 3.97 4.13 10.80
C VAL A 57 2.62 4.72 11.22
N TRP A 58 2.57 5.36 12.39
CA TRP A 58 1.41 6.07 12.94
C TRP A 58 1.56 7.60 12.91
N SER A 59 2.64 8.17 12.35
CA SER A 59 2.87 9.63 12.34
C SER A 59 1.85 10.41 11.52
N HIS A 60 1.36 9.81 10.44
CA HIS A 60 0.30 10.35 9.57
C HIS A 60 -0.98 9.53 9.67
N HIS A 61 -1.20 8.82 10.80
CA HIS A 61 -2.45 8.13 11.01
C HIS A 61 -3.53 9.14 11.42
N GLU A 62 -3.97 9.88 10.43
CA GLU A 62 -5.24 10.57 10.42
C GLU A 62 -6.31 9.55 10.01
N GLU A 63 -7.43 9.51 10.74
CA GLU A 63 -8.67 9.07 10.11
C GLU A 63 -8.85 10.02 8.91
N ALA A 64 -8.66 9.51 7.69
CA ALA A 64 -8.43 10.31 6.48
C ALA A 64 -9.44 11.47 6.28
N PRO A 65 -9.13 12.55 5.53
CA PRO A 65 -7.89 12.81 4.75
C PRO A 65 -7.29 14.23 4.95
N ALA A 66 -5.98 14.36 4.79
CA ALA A 66 -5.37 15.59 4.30
C ALA A 66 -4.27 15.22 3.29
N GLU A 67 -4.66 15.19 2.01
CA GLU A 67 -3.71 15.23 0.92
C GLU A 67 -2.91 16.54 1.06
N GLU A 68 -1.67 16.46 1.54
CA GLU A 68 -0.76 17.58 1.54
C GLU A 68 -0.44 17.94 0.08
N VAL A 69 -1.15 18.95 -0.43
CA VAL A 69 -0.87 19.54 -1.73
C VAL A 69 0.47 20.25 -1.66
N THR A 70 1.52 19.61 -2.15
CA THR A 70 2.82 20.26 -2.35
C THR A 70 2.66 21.42 -3.34
N PRO A 71 3.02 22.66 -3.00
CA PRO A 71 2.96 23.77 -3.94
C PRO A 71 4.07 23.59 -4.99
N VAL A 72 3.66 23.36 -6.24
CA VAL A 72 4.58 23.30 -7.38
C VAL A 72 5.05 24.71 -7.71
N LEU A 73 6.38 24.92 -7.69
CA LEU A 73 7.06 26.13 -8.12
C LEU A 73 6.68 26.49 -9.56
N GLU A 74 6.26 27.74 -9.78
CA GLU A 74 6.05 28.33 -11.10
C GLU A 74 7.36 28.32 -11.90
N GLU A 75 7.43 27.58 -13.02
CA GLU A 75 8.32 27.96 -14.12
C GLU A 75 7.76 27.65 -15.52
N LYS A 76 7.75 28.74 -16.30
CA LYS A 76 7.96 28.92 -17.76
C LYS A 76 6.90 28.41 -18.75
N GLU A 77 6.74 29.24 -19.78
CA GLU A 77 5.78 29.22 -20.88
C GLU A 77 5.15 27.85 -21.19
N ARG A 78 3.83 27.81 -21.04
CA ARG A 78 2.98 26.65 -21.32
C ARG A 78 3.03 26.31 -22.81
N SER A 79 3.93 25.43 -23.23
CA SER A 79 3.82 24.76 -24.53
C SER A 79 2.83 23.60 -24.40
N ALA A 80 1.66 23.71 -25.03
CA ALA A 80 0.68 22.62 -25.03
C ALA A 80 1.12 21.52 -26.01
N ASN A 81 1.59 20.39 -25.48
CA ASN A 81 1.88 19.18 -26.26
C ASN A 81 0.84 18.10 -25.92
N TYR A 82 -0.17 17.96 -26.78
CA TYR A 82 -1.24 16.98 -26.59
C TYR A 82 -0.83 15.63 -27.16
N LYS A 83 -0.97 14.58 -26.38
CA LYS A 83 -0.77 13.19 -26.82
C LYS A 83 -2.10 12.43 -26.84
N PRO A 84 -2.33 11.57 -27.84
CA PRO A 84 -3.50 10.70 -27.85
C PRO A 84 -3.38 9.65 -26.74
N VAL A 85 -4.43 9.51 -25.93
CA VAL A 85 -4.49 8.53 -24.82
C VAL A 85 -5.87 7.87 -24.75
N PHE A 86 -5.92 6.66 -24.22
CA PHE A 86 -7.16 6.01 -23.79
C PHE A 86 -7.35 6.26 -22.29
N VAL A 87 -8.52 6.76 -21.89
CA VAL A 87 -8.89 6.82 -20.47
C VAL A 87 -9.35 5.42 -20.04
N THR A 88 -8.69 4.84 -19.03
CA THR A 88 -8.97 3.47 -18.58
C THR A 88 -9.87 3.42 -17.36
N GLU A 89 -9.75 4.40 -16.46
CA GLU A 89 -10.51 4.46 -15.21
C GLU A 89 -10.71 5.92 -14.79
N ILE A 90 -11.88 6.20 -14.22
CA ILE A 90 -12.20 7.48 -13.60
C ILE A 90 -12.61 7.17 -12.17
N THR A 91 -11.95 7.82 -11.22
CA THR A 91 -12.19 7.66 -9.78
C THR A 91 -13.24 8.66 -9.29
N ASP A 92 -13.84 8.37 -8.14
CA ASP A 92 -14.83 9.25 -7.50
C ASP A 92 -14.19 10.59 -7.04
N GLU A 93 -12.87 10.61 -6.85
CA GLU A 93 -12.08 11.79 -6.47
C GLU A 93 -11.68 12.65 -7.68
N LEU A 94 -12.32 12.46 -8.83
CA LEU A 94 -12.08 13.20 -10.08
C LEU A 94 -10.67 13.02 -10.67
N HIS A 95 -9.91 12.03 -10.19
CA HIS A 95 -8.69 11.56 -10.83
C HIS A 95 -9.01 10.50 -11.90
N PHE A 96 -8.19 10.41 -12.94
CA PHE A 96 -8.35 9.42 -13.99
C PHE A 96 -7.01 8.85 -14.44
N TYR A 97 -7.03 7.59 -14.84
CA TYR A 97 -5.87 6.87 -15.38
C TYR A 97 -5.95 6.83 -16.90
N VAL A 98 -4.79 6.95 -17.55
CA VAL A 98 -4.69 6.92 -19.00
C VAL A 98 -3.61 5.94 -19.47
N GLN A 99 -3.84 5.37 -20.64
CA GLN A 99 -2.88 4.58 -21.38
C GLN A 99 -2.50 5.31 -22.67
N ASP A 100 -1.19 5.47 -22.90
CA ASP A 100 -0.69 6.07 -24.14
C ASP A 100 -1.01 5.15 -25.34
N VAL A 101 -1.60 5.73 -26.38
CA VAL A 101 -2.00 5.02 -27.61
C VAL A 101 -0.78 4.43 -28.32
N GLU A 102 0.37 5.11 -28.27
CA GLU A 102 1.59 4.68 -28.96
C GLU A 102 2.29 3.50 -28.26
N THR A 103 2.07 3.32 -26.95
CA THR A 103 2.64 2.21 -26.17
C THR A 103 1.61 1.15 -25.77
N GLY A 104 0.49 1.08 -26.51
CA GLY A 104 -0.58 0.11 -26.29
C GLY A 104 -0.11 -1.35 -26.18
N PRO A 105 -0.99 -2.24 -25.70
CA PRO A 105 -0.89 -2.87 -24.38
C PRO A 105 0.54 -3.21 -23.95
N LEU A 106 0.89 -2.80 -22.73
CA LEU A 106 2.09 -3.23 -22.02
C LEU A 106 2.12 -4.77 -21.95
N SER A 107 2.81 -5.36 -22.93
CA SER A 107 3.21 -6.75 -23.10
C SER A 107 2.19 -7.74 -23.69
N PRO A 108 2.66 -8.76 -24.44
CA PRO A 108 1.87 -9.93 -24.85
C PRO A 108 1.25 -10.75 -23.70
N LEU A 109 1.56 -10.45 -22.42
CA LEU A 109 0.92 -11.08 -21.25
C LEU A 109 -0.56 -10.67 -21.07
N ALA A 110 -0.95 -9.46 -21.50
CA ALA A 110 -2.34 -9.03 -21.41
C ALA A 110 -3.23 -9.75 -22.44
N THR A 111 -2.68 -10.07 -23.62
CA THR A 111 -3.42 -10.73 -24.71
C THR A 111 -3.74 -12.20 -24.40
N SER A 112 -2.86 -12.91 -23.68
CA SER A 112 -3.12 -14.30 -23.28
C SER A 112 -4.26 -14.45 -22.28
N LEU A 113 -4.54 -13.43 -21.46
CA LEU A 113 -5.63 -13.48 -20.47
C LEU A 113 -7.03 -13.33 -21.10
N ILE A 114 -7.11 -12.69 -22.27
CA ILE A 114 -8.37 -12.45 -22.99
C ILE A 114 -8.75 -13.64 -23.87
N MET A 115 -7.76 -14.39 -24.40
CA MET A 115 -8.02 -15.55 -25.25
C MET A 115 -8.37 -16.84 -24.48
N ASP A 116 -8.01 -16.95 -23.21
CA ASP A 116 -8.31 -18.13 -22.37
C ASP A 116 -9.74 -18.14 -21.77
N GLN A 117 -10.57 -17.18 -22.16
CA GLN A 117 -12.00 -17.11 -21.78
C GLN A 117 -12.96 -17.51 -22.90
N HIS A 118 -12.47 -18.11 -23.99
CA HIS A 118 -13.29 -18.61 -25.09
C HIS A 118 -13.08 -20.09 -25.40
#